data_AF-A0A950M9F3-F1
#
_entry.id   AF-A0A950M9F3-F1
#
_cell.length_a   1.000
_cell.length_b   1.000
_cell.length_c   1.000
_cell.angle_alpha   90.00
_cell.angle_beta   90.00
_cell.angle_gamma   90.00
#
_symmetry.space_group_name_H-M   'P 1'
#
loop_
_entity.id
_entity.type
_entity.pdbx_description
1 polymer ?
#
loop_
_entity_poly.entity_id
_entity_poly.type
_entity_poly.pdbx_seq_one_letter_code
_entity_poly.pdbx_strand_id
1 'polypeptide(L)'
;MTVIQMNSDTHQDAQDLLPWFVLGTLNAEESSLVQEHLRSCSQCQSDLEWQRKLQAIPLAAPRLEGELDVNRAFAALRAQLTPQHQVKKVPALSDRVQGWFKQWWMPWVIAA
;
A
#
# COMPACT_ATOMS: atom_id res chain seq x y z
N MET A 1 -5.72 9.65 -30.85
CA MET A 1 -5.68 9.11 -29.48
C MET A 1 -6.98 9.52 -28.82
N THR A 2 -7.97 8.64 -28.80
CA THR A 2 -9.29 8.96 -28.26
C THR A 2 -9.42 8.27 -26.91
N VAL A 3 -9.44 9.04 -25.83
CA VAL A 3 -9.71 8.52 -24.50
C VAL A 3 -11.23 8.40 -24.36
N ILE A 4 -11.71 7.20 -24.03
CA ILE A 4 -13.11 6.97 -23.69
C ILE A 4 -13.27 7.32 -22.22
N GLN A 5 -13.77 8.52 -21.92
CA GLN A 5 -14.23 8.88 -20.58
C GLN A 5 -15.74 9.04 -20.64
N MET A 6 -16.50 8.16 -20.00
CA MET A 6 -17.97 8.28 -20.01
C MET A 6 -18.69 7.57 -18.86
N ASN A 7 -18.11 7.49 -17.66
CA ASN A 7 -18.74 7.09 -16.37
C ASN A 7 -17.70 6.64 -15.31
N SER A 8 -16.41 6.66 -15.64
CA SER A 8 -15.34 6.28 -14.72
C SER A 8 -15.24 7.19 -13.52
N ASP A 9 -15.44 8.49 -13.69
CA ASP A 9 -15.08 9.48 -12.68
C ASP A 9 -16.03 9.42 -11.50
N THR A 10 -17.35 9.44 -11.73
CA THR A 10 -18.34 9.30 -10.64
C THR A 10 -18.29 7.93 -9.96
N HIS A 11 -18.00 6.87 -10.71
CA HIS A 11 -17.81 5.53 -10.14
C HIS A 11 -16.57 5.48 -9.25
N GLN A 12 -15.45 6.03 -9.71
CA GLN A 12 -14.20 6.09 -8.95
C GLN A 12 -14.34 6.97 -7.71
N ASP A 13 -14.96 8.14 -7.85
CA ASP A 13 -15.24 9.05 -6.73
C ASP A 13 -16.10 8.33 -5.67
N ALA A 14 -17.14 7.62 -6.09
CA ALA A 14 -17.96 6.83 -5.17
C ALA A 14 -17.14 5.72 -4.49
N GLN A 15 -16.28 4.99 -5.22
CA GLN A 15 -15.40 3.96 -4.66
C GLN A 15 -14.43 4.53 -3.62
N ASP A 16 -13.83 5.68 -3.90
CA ASP A 16 -12.87 6.34 -3.01
C ASP A 16 -13.55 6.84 -1.72
N LEU A 17 -14.85 7.19 -1.82
CA LEU A 17 -15.67 7.63 -0.69
C LEU A 17 -16.26 6.46 0.13
N LEU A 18 -16.36 5.24 -0.41
CA LEU A 18 -16.98 4.10 0.29
C LEU A 18 -16.39 3.81 1.69
N PRO A 19 -15.05 3.80 1.91
CA PRO A 19 -14.50 3.55 3.25
C PRO A 19 -14.99 4.56 4.28
N TRP A 20 -15.05 5.84 3.90
CA TRP A 20 -15.53 6.93 4.74
C TRP A 20 -17.04 6.89 4.95
N PHE A 21 -17.79 6.44 3.94
CA PHE A 21 -19.22 6.21 4.03
C PHE A 21 -19.54 5.12 5.07
N VAL A 22 -18.78 4.03 5.09
CA VAL A 22 -18.90 2.97 6.12
C VAL A 22 -18.58 3.50 7.52
N LEU A 23 -17.57 4.38 7.64
CA LEU A 23 -17.21 5.01 8.90
C LEU A 23 -18.17 6.12 9.33
N GLY A 24 -19.08 6.56 8.46
CA GLY A 24 -20.04 7.64 8.74
C GLY A 24 -19.39 9.02 8.88
N THR A 25 -18.23 9.23 8.28
CA THR A 25 -17.45 10.48 8.41
C THR A 25 -17.67 11.48 7.27
N LEU A 26 -18.42 11.08 6.24
CA LEU A 26 -18.70 11.93 5.09
C LEU A 26 -19.69 13.05 5.45
N ASN A 27 -19.55 14.18 4.75
CA ASN A 27 -20.55 15.24 4.84
C ASN A 27 -21.84 14.84 4.08
N ALA A 28 -22.88 15.69 4.15
CA ALA A 28 -24.18 15.37 3.56
C ALA A 28 -24.16 15.30 2.02
N GLU A 29 -23.35 16.12 1.37
CA GLU A 29 -23.21 16.15 -0.08
C GLU A 29 -22.52 14.86 -0.58
N GLU A 30 -21.37 14.53 0.00
CA GLU A 30 -20.60 13.31 -0.31
C GLU A 30 -21.44 12.05 -0.05
N SER A 31 -22.14 12.02 1.10
CA SER A 31 -23.03 10.90 1.44
C SER A 31 -24.15 10.73 0.42
N SER A 32 -24.71 11.83 -0.09
CA SER A 32 -25.79 11.80 -1.09
C SER A 32 -25.27 11.30 -2.44
N LEU A 33 -24.08 11.73 -2.86
CA LEU A 33 -23.42 11.26 -4.07
C LEU A 33 -23.22 9.74 -4.04
N VAL A 34 -22.63 9.23 -2.95
CA VAL A 34 -22.41 7.78 -2.78
C VAL A 34 -23.73 7.02 -2.75
N GLN A 35 -24.73 7.52 -2.01
CA GLN A 35 -26.04 6.87 -1.93
C GLN A 35 -26.72 6.79 -3.30
N GLU A 36 -26.71 7.86 -4.09
CA GLU A 36 -27.34 7.87 -5.41
C GLU A 36 -26.65 6.87 -6.35
N HIS A 37 -25.32 6.83 -6.36
CA HIS A 37 -24.57 5.86 -7.16
C HIS A 37 -24.86 4.42 -6.74
N LEU A 38 -24.93 4.16 -5.43
CA LEU A 38 -25.26 2.84 -4.88
C LEU A 38 -26.65 2.35 -5.30
N ARG A 39 -27.59 3.22 -5.71
CA ARG A 39 -28.92 2.76 -6.18
C ARG A 39 -28.83 1.97 -7.49
N SER A 40 -27.82 2.22 -8.31
CA SER A 40 -27.73 1.67 -9.67
C SER A 40 -26.47 0.82 -9.93
N CYS A 41 -25.44 0.92 -9.09
CA CYS A 41 -24.19 0.20 -9.29
C CYS A 41 -24.02 -1.02 -8.36
N SER A 42 -24.23 -2.23 -8.90
CA SER A 42 -24.08 -3.49 -8.15
C SER A 42 -22.64 -3.77 -7.68
N GLN A 43 -21.64 -3.29 -8.42
CA GLN A 43 -20.23 -3.43 -8.03
C GLN A 43 -19.95 -2.64 -6.74
N CYS A 44 -20.32 -1.37 -6.69
CA CYS A 44 -20.13 -0.55 -5.47
C CYS A 44 -20.98 -1.04 -4.30
N GLN A 45 -22.16 -1.64 -4.54
CA GLN A 45 -22.94 -2.31 -3.49
C GLN A 45 -22.16 -3.51 -2.90
N SER A 46 -21.53 -4.31 -3.75
CA SER A 46 -20.72 -5.47 -3.32
C SER A 46 -19.48 -5.03 -2.55
N ASP A 47 -18.80 -3.97 -3.01
CA ASP A 47 -17.65 -3.38 -2.34
C ASP A 47 -18.04 -2.83 -0.95
N LEU A 48 -19.20 -2.17 -0.85
CA LEU A 48 -19.74 -1.67 0.42
C LEU A 48 -20.01 -2.80 1.41
N GLU A 49 -20.62 -3.90 0.96
CA GLU A 49 -20.84 -5.08 1.80
C GLU A 49 -19.53 -5.70 2.29
N TRP A 50 -18.53 -5.78 1.42
CA TRP A 50 -17.19 -6.26 1.78
C TRP A 50 -16.56 -5.38 2.86
N GLN A 51 -16.60 -4.06 2.70
CA GLN A 51 -16.05 -3.12 3.68
C GLN A 51 -16.79 -3.18 5.03
N ARG A 52 -18.12 -3.33 5.03
CA ARG A 52 -18.90 -3.55 6.27
C ARG A 52 -18.52 -4.83 6.99
N LYS A 53 -18.25 -5.92 6.26
CA LYS A 53 -17.76 -7.18 6.85
C LYS A 53 -16.41 -6.96 7.53
N LEU A 54 -15.50 -6.22 6.90
CA LEU A 54 -14.20 -5.87 7.50
C LEU A 54 -14.35 -5.02 8.76
N GLN A 55 -15.21 -4.01 8.74
CA GLN A 55 -15.49 -3.17 9.91
C GLN A 55 -16.07 -3.98 11.09
N ALA A 56 -16.88 -5.00 10.79
CA ALA A 56 -17.49 -5.85 11.79
C ALA A 56 -16.51 -6.82 12.46
N ILE A 57 -15.30 -7.00 11.93
CA ILE A 57 -14.28 -7.85 12.54
C ILE A 57 -13.85 -7.20 13.86
N PRO A 58 -14.10 -7.84 15.02
CA PRO A 58 -13.59 -7.34 16.28
C PRO A 58 -12.06 -7.36 16.19
N LEU A 59 -11.43 -6.19 16.30
CA LEU A 59 -9.98 -6.12 16.48
C LEU A 59 -9.68 -6.76 17.84
N ALA A 60 -9.36 -8.05 17.82
CA ALA A 60 -8.82 -8.78 18.97
C ALA A 60 -7.38 -8.35 19.26
N ALA A 61 -7.08 -7.07 19.12
CA ALA A 61 -5.85 -6.52 19.66
C ALA A 61 -6.03 -6.50 21.19
N PRO A 62 -5.06 -7.02 21.96
CA PRO A 62 -5.04 -6.74 23.38
C PRO A 62 -5.08 -5.23 23.52
N ARG A 63 -6.20 -4.71 24.05
CA ARG A 63 -6.27 -3.31 24.47
C ARG A 63 -5.19 -3.21 25.53
N LEU A 64 -4.06 -2.59 25.19
CA LEU A 64 -2.99 -2.37 26.15
C LEU A 64 -3.62 -1.61 27.31
N GLU A 65 -3.76 -2.28 28.45
CA GLU A 65 -4.35 -1.73 29.65
C GLU A 65 -3.35 -0.72 30.22
N GLY A 66 -3.45 0.53 29.79
CA GLY A 66 -2.57 1.62 30.18
C GLY A 66 -2.44 2.68 29.10
N GLU A 67 -2.04 3.88 29.50
CA GLU A 67 -1.67 4.95 28.57
C GLU A 67 -0.36 4.55 27.88
N LEU A 68 -0.45 3.86 26.74
CA LEU A 68 0.71 3.61 25.90
C LEU A 68 1.21 4.96 25.38
N ASP A 69 2.35 5.43 25.88
CA ASP A 69 3.05 6.58 25.30
C ASP A 69 3.62 6.16 23.93
N VAL A 70 2.79 6.34 22.89
CA VAL A 70 3.10 6.01 21.50
C VAL A 70 4.39 6.71 21.06
N ASN A 71 4.62 7.95 21.49
CA ASN A 71 5.80 8.71 21.13
C ASN A 71 7.08 8.07 21.71
N ARG A 72 7.06 7.67 22.99
CA ARG A 72 8.18 6.96 23.62
C ARG A 72 8.42 5.60 22.98
N ALA A 73 7.38 4.81 22.77
CA ALA A 73 7.49 3.50 22.15
C ALA A 73 8.06 3.59 20.73
N PHE A 74 7.58 4.55 19.94
CA PHE A 74 8.08 4.81 18.59
C PHE A 74 9.53 5.33 18.59
N ALA A 75 9.89 6.20 19.53
CA ALA A 75 11.27 6.67 19.67
C ALA A 75 12.25 5.53 19.99
N ALA A 76 11.87 4.63 20.89
CA ALA A 76 12.66 3.44 21.22
C ALA A 76 12.79 2.48 20.02
N LEU A 77 11.72 2.30 19.24
CA LEU A 77 11.78 1.52 18.00
C LEU A 77 12.71 2.18 16.97
N ARG A 78 12.57 3.49 16.74
CA ARG A 78 13.45 4.24 15.85
C ARG A 78 14.92 4.12 16.23
N ALA A 79 15.24 4.17 17.52
CA ALA A 79 16.61 4.01 18.00
C ALA A 79 17.20 2.63 17.66
N GLN A 80 16.39 1.57 17.73
CA GLN A 80 16.79 0.20 17.34
C GLN A 80 16.91 0.02 15.83
N LEU A 81 16.05 0.71 15.07
CA LEU A 81 16.06 0.70 13.60
C LEU A 81 17.15 1.58 13.02
N THR A 82 17.78 2.45 13.81
CA THR A 82 18.94 3.23 13.37
C THR A 82 20.12 2.27 13.31
N PRO A 83 20.49 1.74 12.13
CA PRO A 83 21.59 0.81 12.05
C PRO A 83 22.85 1.63 12.32
N GLN A 84 23.77 1.09 13.12
CA GLN A 84 25.18 1.33 12.87
C GLN A 84 25.38 1.02 11.38
N HIS A 85 25.39 2.03 10.51
CA HIS A 85 25.91 1.93 9.16
C HIS A 85 27.42 1.72 9.28
N GLN A 86 27.84 0.61 9.89
CA GLN A 86 29.06 -0.04 9.50
C GLN A 86 28.77 -0.56 8.11
N VAL A 87 28.99 0.32 7.13
CA VAL A 87 29.35 -0.09 5.78
C VAL A 87 30.49 -1.08 6.00
N LYS A 88 30.17 -2.38 6.05
CA LYS A 88 31.20 -3.41 5.93
C LYS A 88 31.88 -3.05 4.63
N LYS A 89 33.13 -2.58 4.70
CA LYS A 89 33.94 -2.31 3.53
C LYS A 89 34.00 -3.62 2.77
N VAL A 90 33.11 -3.79 1.80
CA VAL A 90 33.18 -4.89 0.87
C VAL A 90 34.48 -4.62 0.11
N PRO A 91 35.50 -5.49 0.22
CA PRO A 91 36.72 -5.29 -0.55
C PRO A 91 36.33 -5.14 -2.02
N ALA A 92 36.91 -4.14 -2.68
CA ALA A 92 36.52 -3.75 -4.01
C ALA A 92 36.57 -4.96 -4.96
N LEU A 93 35.43 -5.26 -5.57
CA LEU A 93 35.30 -6.31 -6.59
C LEU A 93 36.20 -6.05 -7.82
N SER A 94 36.70 -4.83 -8.00
CA SER A 94 37.60 -4.45 -9.10
C SER A 94 38.93 -5.20 -9.07
N ASP A 95 39.47 -5.52 -7.89
CA ASP A 95 40.75 -6.26 -7.81
C ASP A 95 40.59 -7.76 -8.10
N ARG A 96 39.36 -8.29 -7.98
CA ARG A 96 39.05 -9.70 -8.25
C ARG A 96 38.50 -9.96 -9.66
N VAL A 97 37.87 -8.96 -10.30
CA VAL A 97 37.23 -9.13 -11.61
C VAL A 97 38.20 -8.87 -12.78
N GLN A 98 39.22 -8.03 -12.59
CA GLN A 98 40.17 -7.69 -13.68
C GLN A 98 41.09 -8.86 -14.08
N GLY A 99 41.34 -9.81 -13.18
CA GLY A 99 42.09 -11.04 -13.47
C GLY A 99 41.28 -12.14 -14.16
N TRP A 100 39.96 -12.18 -13.96
CA TRP A 100 39.08 -13.20 -14.54
C TRP A 100 38.57 -12.82 -15.93
N PHE A 101 38.38 -11.52 -16.19
CA PHE A 101 37.85 -11.02 -17.46
C PHE A 101 38.82 -11.08 -18.65
N LYS A 102 40.14 -11.26 -18.43
CA LYS A 102 41.11 -11.37 -19.53
C LYS A 102 41.15 -12.75 -20.19
N GLN A 103 40.54 -13.78 -19.59
CA GLN A 103 40.79 -15.18 -19.96
C GLN A 103 39.55 -16.00 -20.36
N TRP A 104 38.33 -15.44 -20.23
CA TRP A 104 37.08 -16.14 -20.56
C TRP A 104 36.21 -15.37 -21.58
N TRP A 105 36.88 -14.78 -22.57
CA TRP A 105 36.23 -14.18 -23.72
C TRP A 105 35.65 -15.27 -24.65
N MET A 106 34.32 -15.22 -24.83
CA MET A 106 33.43 -15.82 -25.86
C MET A 106 32.55 -17.03 -25.45
N PRO A 107 31.43 -17.32 -26.17
CA PRO A 107 30.25 -16.47 -26.43
C PRO A 107 28.94 -17.31 -26.41
N TRP A 108 27.84 -16.90 -25.77
CA TRP A 108 26.54 -17.57 -25.98
C TRP A 108 25.66 -16.74 -26.89
N VAL A 109 25.73 -17.10 -28.17
CA VAL A 109 24.71 -16.88 -29.18
C VAL A 109 23.45 -17.67 -28.79
N ILE A 110 22.34 -17.01 -29.03
CA ILE A 110 20.93 -17.40 -28.90
C ILE A 110 20.64 -18.79 -29.48
N ALA A 111 19.82 -19.59 -28.78
CA ALA A 111 19.06 -20.67 -29.38
C ALA A 111 17.57 -20.50 -29.02
N ALA A 112 16.77 -20.17 -30.04
CA ALA A 112 15.35 -20.41 -30.15
C ALA A 112 15.13 -21.08 -31.51
#